data_AF-A0A6D0C643-F1
#
_entry.id   AF-A0A6D0C643-F1
#
_cell.length_a   1.000
_cell.length_b   1.000
_cell.length_c   1.000
_cell.angle_alpha   90.00
_cell.angle_beta   90.00
_cell.angle_gamma   90.00
#
_symmetry.space_group_name_H-M   'P 1'
#
loop_
_entity.id
_entity.type
_entity.pdbx_description
1 polymer ?
#
loop_
_entity_poly.entity_id
_entity_poly.type
_entity_poly.pdbx_seq_one_letter_code
_entity_poly.pdbx_strand_id
1 'polypeptide(L)'
;MNPKIGANWQKKGEQKVIPTPGKNEKHYLAGILYAGTGRVDYVSGASKNSDLFIRMLSHLKSTYRSAKTITLIVDNYIILKNKKTLKWLKENAKFIIIYQPVYSP
;
A
#
# COMPACT_ATOMS: atom_id res chain seq x y z
N MET A 1 20.37 5.03 11.72
CA MET A 1 20.94 5.24 10.37
C MET A 1 21.17 3.89 9.71
N ASN A 2 20.73 3.70 8.47
CA ASN A 2 21.09 2.51 7.70
C ASN A 2 22.54 2.67 7.21
N PRO A 3 23.42 1.67 7.37
CA PRO A 3 24.76 1.75 6.82
C PRO A 3 24.68 1.91 5.30
N LYS A 4 25.50 2.78 4.73
CA LYS A 4 25.67 2.83 3.27
C LYS A 4 26.32 1.51 2.83
N ILE A 5 25.56 0.68 2.13
CA ILE A 5 26.08 -0.47 1.40
C ILE A 5 26.49 0.03 0.02
N GLY A 6 27.76 -0.13 -0.31
CA GLY A 6 28.35 0.31 -1.59
C GLY A 6 29.68 -0.40 -1.83
N ALA A 7 30.20 -0.28 -3.05
CA ALA A 7 31.50 -0.83 -3.39
C ALA A 7 32.59 -0.23 -2.48
N ASN A 8 33.39 -1.08 -1.85
CA ASN A 8 34.48 -0.66 -0.99
C ASN A 8 35.66 -1.64 -1.12
N TRP A 9 36.87 -1.12 -1.12
CA TRP A 9 38.08 -1.93 -1.09
C TRP A 9 38.27 -2.51 0.32
N GLN A 10 38.54 -3.81 0.39
CA GLN A 10 38.78 -4.52 1.64
C GLN A 10 39.94 -5.50 1.46
N LYS A 11 40.64 -5.78 2.56
CA LYS A 11 41.79 -6.69 2.55
C LYS A 11 41.32 -8.11 2.21
N LYS A 12 42.05 -8.78 1.33
CA LYS A 12 41.73 -10.16 0.91
C LYS A 12 41.74 -11.07 2.14
N GLY A 13 40.60 -11.74 2.40
CA GLY A 13 40.43 -12.64 3.54
C GLY A 13 39.82 -12.00 4.80
N GLU A 14 39.56 -10.69 4.81
CA GLU A 14 38.92 -10.01 5.95
C GLU A 14 37.53 -9.47 5.55
N GLN A 15 36.47 -10.01 6.17
CA GLN A 15 35.10 -9.53 5.97
C GLN A 15 34.78 -8.42 6.96
N LYS A 16 34.48 -7.22 6.46
CA LYS A 16 34.07 -6.08 7.30
C LYS A 16 32.72 -6.37 7.96
N VAL A 17 32.65 -6.22 9.29
CA VAL A 17 31.38 -6.29 10.03
C VAL A 17 30.58 -5.02 9.73
N ILE A 18 29.40 -5.19 9.13
CA ILE A 18 28.46 -4.11 8.88
C ILE A 18 27.45 -4.11 10.04
N PRO A 19 27.29 -3.02 10.80
CA PRO A 19 26.25 -2.96 11.81
C PRO A 19 24.90 -3.10 11.12
N THR A 20 24.13 -4.13 11.48
CA THR A 20 22.76 -4.21 10.98
C THR A 20 21.97 -3.08 11.61
N PRO A 21 21.26 -2.24 10.81
CA PRO A 21 20.28 -1.35 11.41
C PRO A 21 19.30 -2.23 12.17
N GLY A 22 18.95 -1.83 13.40
CA GLY A 22 18.16 -2.63 14.34
C GLY A 22 16.77 -3.01 13.83
N LYS A 23 15.80 -3.26 14.72
CA LYS A 23 14.43 -3.52 14.28
C LYS A 23 13.91 -2.32 13.48
N ASN A 24 13.73 -2.54 12.17
CA ASN A 24 13.14 -1.55 11.28
C ASN A 24 11.67 -1.35 11.65
N GLU A 25 11.35 -0.22 12.25
CA GLU A 25 9.98 0.25 12.38
C GLU A 25 9.51 0.74 11.02
N LYS A 26 8.46 0.08 10.50
CA LYS A 26 7.88 0.42 9.20
C LYS A 26 6.57 1.16 9.43
N HIS A 27 6.41 2.27 8.72
CA HIS A 27 5.13 2.95 8.60
C HIS A 27 4.65 2.83 7.15
N TYR A 28 3.44 2.35 6.97
CA TYR A 28 2.89 2.05 5.66
C TYR A 28 1.89 3.11 5.25
N LEU A 29 1.88 3.41 3.95
CA LEU A 29 0.92 4.30 3.31
C LEU A 29 0.06 3.49 2.34
N ALA A 30 -1.24 3.78 2.35
CA ALA A 30 -2.14 3.42 1.25
C ALA A 30 -2.56 4.74 0.59
N GLY A 31 -2.22 4.90 -0.68
CA GLY A 31 -2.54 6.09 -1.46
C GLY A 31 -3.41 5.72 -2.66
N ILE A 32 -4.32 6.61 -3.03
CA ILE A 32 -5.12 6.53 -4.26
C ILE A 32 -5.03 7.86 -4.99
N LEU A 33 -4.82 7.77 -6.29
CA LEU A 33 -4.85 8.90 -7.21
C LEU A 33 -6.22 8.98 -7.88
N TYR A 34 -6.87 10.14 -7.80
CA TYR A 34 -8.06 10.41 -8.57
C TYR A 34 -7.68 10.87 -9.99
N ALA A 35 -7.84 9.97 -10.96
CA ALA A 35 -7.43 10.18 -12.35
C ALA A 35 -8.01 11.45 -13.01
N GLY A 36 -9.21 11.89 -12.64
CA GLY A 36 -9.84 13.06 -13.25
C GLY A 36 -9.29 14.41 -12.78
N THR A 37 -8.68 14.47 -11.59
CA THR A 37 -8.21 15.74 -11.00
C THR A 37 -6.73 15.72 -10.62
N GLY A 38 -6.09 14.55 -10.62
CA GLY A 38 -4.74 14.38 -10.10
C GLY A 38 -4.64 14.43 -8.57
N ARG A 39 -5.76 14.58 -7.84
CA ARG A 39 -5.76 14.59 -6.38
C ARG A 39 -5.30 13.24 -5.82
N VAL A 40 -4.41 13.28 -4.83
CA VAL A 40 -3.98 12.09 -4.09
C VAL A 40 -4.61 12.12 -2.70
N ASP A 41 -5.35 11.07 -2.36
CA ASP A 41 -5.81 10.81 -1.00
C ASP A 41 -4.99 9.66 -0.41
N TYR A 42 -4.67 9.71 0.88
CA TYR A 42 -3.87 8.66 1.52
C TYR A 42 -4.25 8.46 2.99
N VAL A 43 -3.99 7.25 3.48
CA VAL A 43 -4.03 6.90 4.91
C VAL A 43 -2.75 6.19 5.30
N SER A 44 -2.42 6.22 6.58
CA SER A 44 -1.19 5.61 7.10
C SER A 44 -1.44 4.68 8.29
N GLY A 45 -0.53 3.74 8.51
CA GLY A 45 -0.61 2.81 9.63
C GLY A 45 0.66 1.98 9.84
N ALA A 46 0.79 1.41 11.04
CA ALA A 46 1.97 0.64 11.44
C ALA A 46 2.13 -0.70 10.69
N SER A 47 1.08 -1.19 10.03
CA SER A 47 1.08 -2.51 9.38
C SER A 47 0.45 -2.46 7.98
N LYS A 48 1.07 -3.16 7.02
CA LYS A 48 0.52 -3.40 5.68
C LYS A 48 -0.48 -4.55 5.73
N ASN A 49 -1.68 -4.27 6.23
CA ASN A 49 -2.74 -5.25 6.41
C ASN A 49 -4.07 -4.80 5.77
N SER A 50 -5.07 -5.67 5.82
CA SER A 50 -6.42 -5.38 5.30
C SER A 50 -7.09 -4.20 5.98
N ASP A 51 -6.74 -3.91 7.24
CA ASP A 51 -7.31 -2.77 7.97
C ASP A 51 -6.84 -1.43 7.41
N LEU A 52 -5.56 -1.33 7.02
CA LEU A 52 -5.05 -0.15 6.33
C LEU A 52 -5.84 0.10 5.04
N PHE A 53 -6.12 -0.95 4.28
CA PHE A 53 -6.91 -0.84 3.05
C PHE A 53 -8.38 -0.47 3.31
N ILE A 54 -9.05 -1.09 4.28
CA ILE A 54 -10.43 -0.75 4.66
C ILE A 54 -10.53 0.69 5.17
N ARG A 55 -9.52 1.18 5.90
CA ARG A 55 -9.44 2.58 6.32
C ARG A 55 -9.34 3.51 5.10
N MET A 56 -8.59 3.12 4.08
CA MET A 56 -8.53 3.87 2.82
C MET A 56 -9.89 3.92 2.13
N LEU A 57 -10.59 2.79 2.02
CA LEU A 57 -11.94 2.75 1.43
C LEU A 57 -12.95 3.59 2.21
N SER A 58 -12.89 3.53 3.55
CA SER A 58 -13.73 4.35 4.43
C SER A 58 -13.45 5.85 4.25
N HIS A 59 -12.17 6.22 4.13
CA HIS A 59 -11.76 7.59 3.84
C HIS A 59 -12.35 8.07 2.51
N LEU A 60 -12.21 7.29 1.43
CA LEU A 60 -12.77 7.62 0.11
C LEU A 60 -14.30 7.73 0.13
N LYS A 61 -14.98 6.85 0.87
CA LYS A 61 -16.45 6.90 1.02
C LYS A 61 -16.90 8.22 1.63
N SER A 62 -16.13 8.74 2.59
CA SER A 62 -16.38 10.04 3.23
C SER A 62 -16.03 11.20 2.31
N THR A 63 -14.83 11.18 1.71
CA THR A 63 -14.32 12.25 0.83
C THR A 63 -15.21 12.43 -0.40
N TYR A 64 -15.60 11.32 -1.04
CA TYR A 64 -16.42 11.32 -2.26
C TYR A 64 -17.87 10.93 -1.93
N ARG A 65 -18.45 11.48 -0.85
CA ARG A 65 -19.80 11.12 -0.36
C ARG A 65 -20.87 11.26 -1.45
N SER A 66 -20.79 12.31 -2.26
CA SER A 66 -21.78 12.64 -3.32
C SER A 66 -21.66 11.76 -4.56
N ALA A 67 -20.55 11.07 -4.77
CA ALA A 67 -20.39 10.18 -5.92
C ALA A 67 -21.41 9.04 -5.84
N LYS A 68 -22.06 8.68 -6.96
CA LYS A 68 -22.93 7.50 -6.98
C LYS A 68 -22.12 6.20 -6.94
N THR A 69 -20.97 6.22 -7.61
CA THR A 69 -20.08 5.07 -7.79
C THR A 69 -18.63 5.53 -7.65
N ILE A 70 -17.79 4.67 -7.07
CA ILE A 70 -16.33 4.85 -7.01
C ILE A 70 -15.70 3.63 -7.66
N THR A 71 -15.11 3.79 -8.83
CA THR A 71 -14.36 2.74 -9.52
C THR A 71 -12.90 2.79 -9.09
N LEU A 72 -12.41 1.71 -8.49
CA LEU A 72 -11.03 1.56 -8.07
C LEU A 72 -10.30 0.64 -9.04
N ILE A 73 -9.23 1.14 -9.64
CA ILE A 73 -8.27 0.34 -10.40
C ILE A 73 -7.17 -0.05 -9.42
N VAL A 74 -6.98 -1.35 -9.23
CA VAL A 74 -6.07 -1.89 -8.22
C VAL A 74 -5.17 -2.96 -8.83
N ASP A 75 -3.98 -3.11 -8.27
CA ASP A 75 -3.07 -4.21 -8.59
C ASP A 75 -3.63 -5.55 -8.07
N ASN A 76 -3.02 -6.67 -8.48
CA ASN A 76 -3.46 -8.01 -8.05
C ASN A 76 -2.94 -8.36 -6.63
N TYR A 77 -3.01 -7.42 -5.69
CA TYR A 77 -2.46 -7.59 -4.36
C TYR A 77 -3.34 -8.47 -3.46
N ILE A 78 -2.69 -9.40 -2.73
CA ILE A 78 -3.34 -10.45 -1.93
C ILE A 78 -4.33 -9.89 -0.88
N ILE A 79 -4.11 -8.67 -0.39
CA ILE A 79 -4.98 -8.04 0.62
C ILE A 79 -6.41 -7.81 0.12
N LEU A 80 -6.61 -7.69 -1.19
CA LEU A 80 -7.94 -7.54 -1.80
C LEU A 80 -8.75 -8.85 -1.77
N LYS A 81 -8.07 -9.99 -1.71
CA LYS A 81 -8.69 -11.33 -1.66
C LYS A 81 -9.03 -11.77 -0.23
N ASN A 82 -8.74 -10.95 0.77
CA ASN A 82 -9.04 -11.25 2.16
C ASN A 82 -10.56 -11.19 2.43
N LYS A 83 -11.09 -12.19 3.17
CA LYS A 83 -12.50 -12.25 3.60
C LYS A 83 -13.01 -10.96 4.23
N LYS A 84 -12.20 -10.28 5.05
CA LYS A 84 -12.57 -9.01 5.71
C LYS A 84 -12.81 -7.89 4.70
N THR A 85 -11.89 -7.74 3.74
CA THR A 85 -12.00 -6.75 2.66
C THR A 85 -13.21 -7.04 1.78
N LEU A 86 -13.40 -8.31 1.39
CA LEU A 86 -14.53 -8.73 0.57
C LEU A 86 -15.88 -8.51 1.28
N LYS A 87 -15.95 -8.78 2.59
CA LYS A 87 -17.15 -8.48 3.39
C LYS A 87 -17.46 -7.00 3.38
N TRP A 88 -16.46 -6.15 3.63
CA TRP A 88 -16.63 -4.70 3.60
C TRP A 88 -17.11 -4.21 2.22
N LEU A 89 -16.52 -4.71 1.13
CA LEU A 89 -16.93 -4.34 -0.24
C LEU A 89 -18.37 -4.77 -0.54
N LYS A 90 -18.80 -5.96 -0.08
CA LYS A 90 -20.19 -6.41 -0.21
C LYS A 90 -21.18 -5.49 0.52
N GLU A 91 -20.80 -4.99 1.69
CA GLU A 91 -21.60 -4.02 2.47
C GLU A 91 -21.56 -2.60 1.87
N ASN A 92 -20.70 -2.34 0.88
CA ASN A 92 -20.46 -1.04 0.29
C ASN A 92 -20.49 -1.10 -1.25
N ALA A 93 -21.65 -1.44 -1.81
CA ALA A 93 -21.88 -1.63 -3.26
C ALA A 93 -21.56 -0.41 -4.15
N LYS A 94 -21.30 0.76 -3.56
CA LYS A 94 -20.79 1.96 -4.26
C LYS A 94 -19.39 1.76 -4.85
N PHE A 95 -18.61 0.82 -4.33
CA PHE A 95 -17.26 0.53 -4.82
C PHE A 95 -17.28 -0.55 -5.90
N ILE A 96 -16.75 -0.22 -7.07
CA ILE A 96 -16.50 -1.17 -8.16
C ILE A 96 -14.99 -1.37 -8.25
N ILE A 97 -14.54 -2.63 -8.22
CA ILE A 97 -13.10 -2.96 -8.26
C ILE A 97 -12.75 -3.52 -9.64
N ILE A 98 -11.73 -2.93 -10.27
CA ILE A 98 -11.12 -3.39 -11.52
C ILE A 98 -9.67 -3.80 -11.20
N TYR A 99 -9.33 -5.05 -11.51
CA TYR A 99 -7.98 -5.55 -11.32
C TYR A 99 -7.13 -5.33 -12.57
N GLN A 100 -5.92 -4.86 -12.38
CA GLN A 100 -4.92 -4.80 -13.45
C GLN A 100 -4.50 -6.21 -13.90
N PRO A 101 -4.12 -6.38 -15.18
CA PRO A 101 -3.56 -7.63 -15.67
C PRO A 101 -2.32 -8.04 -14.87
N VAL A 102 -2.12 -9.35 -14.75
CA VAL A 102 -0.99 -9.90 -13.99
C VAL A 102 0.30 -9.60 -14.75
N TYR A 103 1.32 -9.09 -14.04
CA TYR A 103 2.63 -8.73 -14.60
C TYR A 103 2.62 -7.61 -15.65
N SER A 104 1.78 -6.59 -15.47
CA SER A 104 1.83 -5.35 -16.27
C SER A 104 2.21 -4.17 -15.37
N PRO A 105 3.52 -3.94 -15.12
CA PRO A 105 4.00 -2.84 -14.29
C PRO A 105 3.78 -1.46 -14.92
#